data_AF-A0A852VAK5-F1
#
_entry.id   AF-A0A852VAK5-F1
#
_cell.length_a   1.000
_cell.length_b   1.000
_cell.length_c   1.000
_cell.angle_alpha   90.00
_cell.angle_beta   90.00
_cell.angle_gamma   90.00
#
_symmetry.space_group_name_H-M   'P 1'
#
loop_
_entity.id
_entity.type
_entity.pdbx_description
1 polymer ?
#
loop_
_entity_poly.entity_id
_entity_poly.type
_entity_poly.pdbx_seq_one_letter_code
_entity_poly.pdbx_strand_id
1 'polypeptide(L)'
;MLRREFVRAVISVGFLPKALLAQQKANPEPPPPAPVAWTLGLNPKTPLPVTEAPDGIAEMEAKFFTPVQLATFTRLCDLLLPPLGSKPGAIQAGTPMFLDFLIGKSPEARRKVYSGGLDWLNAQAKSEYKQPFAQLNTTQADALIKPWLRTWMTDHPPTELHADFINIAHEDIRTATMNSKVWDDAGAAAGQDWVTGGLYWSPIEPDMAGLGATSTHLPPHVMAVPKAAHSMPSYPR
;
A
#
# COMPACT_ATOMS: atom_id res chain seq x y z
N MET A 1 -12.69 -49.22 45.98
CA MET A 1 -14.15 -49.30 46.21
C MET A 1 -14.70 -47.94 45.76
N LEU A 2 -15.39 -47.75 44.63
CA LEU A 2 -16.38 -48.57 43.92
C LEU A 2 -17.71 -48.72 44.69
N ARG A 3 -18.82 -48.29 44.03
CA ARG A 3 -20.25 -48.46 44.40
C ARG A 3 -20.70 -47.56 45.57
N ARG A 4 -21.86 -46.89 45.55
CA ARG A 4 -23.12 -47.06 44.79
C ARG A 4 -23.79 -45.68 44.55
N GLU A 5 -24.85 -45.45 43.78
CA GLU A 5 -25.78 -46.22 42.92
C GLU A 5 -25.92 -45.44 41.57
N PHE A 6 -26.31 -45.91 40.37
CA PHE A 6 -26.88 -47.15 39.83
C PHE A 6 -28.43 -47.32 39.88
N VAL A 7 -29.02 -48.01 38.87
CA VAL A 7 -30.47 -48.29 38.68
C VAL A 7 -31.35 -47.04 38.46
N ARG A 8 -32.28 -46.89 37.49
CA ARG A 8 -32.72 -47.51 36.20
C ARG A 8 -33.43 -46.37 35.40
N ALA A 9 -34.04 -46.46 34.21
CA ALA A 9 -34.45 -47.53 33.29
C ALA A 9 -34.16 -47.04 31.83
N VAL A 10 -33.82 -47.81 30.79
CA VAL A 10 -34.40 -49.08 30.25
C VAL A 10 -35.79 -48.86 29.63
N ILE A 11 -36.12 -49.21 28.38
CA ILE A 11 -35.43 -49.69 27.14
C ILE A 11 -36.37 -49.36 25.96
N SER A 12 -35.85 -49.06 24.76
CA SER A 12 -36.43 -49.60 23.50
C SER A 12 -35.42 -49.53 22.35
N VAL A 13 -35.43 -50.57 21.50
CA VAL A 13 -34.51 -50.78 20.37
C VAL A 13 -35.17 -50.33 19.08
N GLY A 14 -34.43 -49.67 18.19
CA GLY A 14 -34.85 -49.34 16.83
C GLY A 14 -33.65 -49.34 15.88
N PHE A 15 -33.74 -50.12 14.80
CA PHE A 15 -32.67 -50.26 13.81
C PHE A 15 -32.57 -49.03 12.87
N LEU A 16 -31.38 -48.89 12.29
CA LEU A 16 -30.95 -48.04 11.15
C LEU A 16 -32.03 -47.83 10.04
N PRO A 17 -32.04 -46.68 9.31
CA PRO A 17 -30.93 -46.35 8.41
C PRO A 17 -30.49 -44.88 8.25
N LYS A 18 -29.31 -44.75 7.63
CA LYS A 18 -28.70 -43.51 7.13
C LYS A 18 -29.59 -42.84 6.07
N ALA A 19 -30.32 -41.77 6.41
CA ALA A 19 -30.97 -40.91 5.42
C ALA A 19 -31.34 -39.51 5.98
N LEU A 20 -30.35 -38.69 6.36
CA LEU A 20 -30.57 -37.25 6.62
C LEU A 20 -29.29 -36.40 6.59
N LEU A 21 -28.39 -36.70 5.64
CA LEU A 21 -27.24 -35.83 5.32
C LEU A 21 -27.58 -34.91 4.13
N ALA A 22 -28.75 -34.26 4.19
CA ALA A 22 -29.32 -33.49 3.07
C ALA A 22 -30.19 -32.32 3.52
N GLN A 23 -29.78 -31.58 4.55
CA GLN A 23 -30.38 -30.27 4.83
C GLN A 23 -29.38 -29.28 5.45
N GLN A 24 -28.18 -29.19 4.86
CA GLN A 24 -27.40 -27.97 4.96
C GLN A 24 -28.20 -26.88 4.22
N LYS A 25 -28.95 -26.11 5.00
CA LYS A 25 -29.80 -25.02 4.53
C LYS A 25 -28.92 -24.05 3.73
N ALA A 26 -29.10 -24.02 2.41
CA ALA A 26 -28.41 -23.07 1.56
C ALA A 26 -28.63 -21.67 2.13
N ASN A 27 -27.54 -20.96 2.40
CA ASN A 27 -27.65 -19.57 2.83
C ASN A 27 -28.29 -18.81 1.65
N PRO A 28 -29.41 -18.08 1.85
CA PRO A 28 -30.08 -17.42 0.74
C PRO A 28 -29.10 -16.44 0.10
N GLU A 29 -28.95 -16.56 -1.22
CA GLU A 29 -28.16 -15.65 -2.04
C GLU A 29 -28.65 -14.21 -1.79
N PRO A 30 -27.76 -13.24 -1.54
CA PRO A 30 -28.18 -11.87 -1.27
C PRO A 30 -28.98 -11.35 -2.48
N PRO A 31 -30.08 -10.61 -2.27
CA PRO A 31 -30.87 -10.09 -3.38
C PRO A 31 -29.99 -9.20 -4.27
N PRO A 32 -30.18 -9.25 -5.61
CA PRO A 32 -29.38 -8.44 -6.52
C PRO A 32 -29.50 -6.95 -6.15
N PRO A 33 -28.40 -6.18 -6.27
CA PRO A 33 -28.39 -4.79 -5.83
C PRO A 33 -29.48 -3.98 -6.54
N ALA A 34 -30.22 -3.19 -5.76
CA ALA A 34 -31.32 -2.39 -6.28
C ALA A 34 -30.81 -1.43 -7.38
N PRO A 35 -31.57 -1.24 -8.48
CA PRO A 35 -31.13 -0.43 -9.60
C PRO A 35 -30.92 1.03 -9.17
N VAL A 36 -29.67 1.50 -9.32
CA VAL A 36 -29.29 2.90 -9.09
C VAL A 36 -30.00 3.80 -10.12
N ALA A 37 -30.27 5.07 -9.80
CA ALA A 37 -31.11 5.94 -10.62
C ALA A 37 -30.70 6.08 -12.11
N TRP A 38 -29.43 5.87 -12.45
CA TRP A 38 -28.91 5.89 -13.82
C TRP A 38 -29.07 4.56 -14.59
N THR A 39 -29.45 3.47 -13.92
CA THR A 39 -29.75 2.17 -14.56
C THR A 39 -31.21 2.02 -14.99
N LEU A 40 -32.08 2.95 -14.59
CA LEU A 40 -33.54 2.90 -14.78
C LEU A 40 -34.00 3.01 -16.26
N GLY A 41 -33.08 3.23 -17.20
CA GLY A 41 -33.34 3.33 -18.64
C GLY A 41 -32.71 2.21 -19.49
N LEU A 42 -32.07 1.21 -18.87
CA LEU A 42 -31.38 0.13 -19.59
C LEU A 42 -32.36 -0.99 -19.99
N ASN A 43 -32.31 -1.40 -21.25
CA ASN A 43 -33.11 -2.51 -21.78
C ASN A 43 -32.55 -3.83 -21.22
N PRO A 44 -33.37 -4.82 -20.82
CA PRO A 44 -32.88 -6.14 -20.35
C PRO A 44 -32.04 -6.93 -21.37
N LYS A 45 -31.97 -6.49 -22.64
CA LYS A 45 -31.06 -7.02 -23.67
C LYS A 45 -29.75 -6.25 -23.83
N THR A 46 -29.60 -5.09 -23.20
CA THR A 46 -28.31 -4.37 -23.20
C THR A 46 -27.36 -5.15 -22.28
N PRO A 47 -26.22 -5.67 -22.78
CA PRO A 47 -25.23 -6.24 -21.90
C PRO A 47 -24.73 -5.13 -20.98
N LEU A 48 -25.09 -5.22 -19.69
CA LEU A 48 -24.47 -4.40 -18.68
C LEU A 48 -22.97 -4.71 -18.74
N PRO A 49 -22.07 -3.70 -18.66
CA PRO A 49 -20.70 -4.00 -18.31
C PRO A 49 -20.77 -4.70 -16.96
N VAL A 50 -20.46 -6.01 -16.95
CA VAL A 50 -20.21 -6.72 -15.71
C VAL A 50 -18.95 -6.08 -15.17
N THR A 51 -19.13 -5.10 -14.27
CA THR A 51 -18.08 -4.75 -13.35
C THR A 51 -17.89 -5.99 -12.50
N GLU A 52 -16.95 -6.83 -12.92
CA GLU A 52 -16.30 -7.77 -12.02
C GLU A 52 -15.74 -6.88 -10.91
N ALA A 53 -16.51 -6.74 -9.82
CA ALA A 53 -15.93 -6.37 -8.55
C ALA A 53 -14.84 -7.43 -8.34
N PRO A 54 -13.56 -7.04 -8.25
CA PRO A 54 -12.51 -8.03 -8.17
C PRO A 54 -12.69 -8.76 -6.84
N ASP A 55 -13.25 -9.98 -6.91
CA ASP A 55 -13.42 -10.88 -5.75
C ASP A 55 -12.04 -11.29 -5.19
N GLY A 56 -10.99 -11.14 -6.00
CA GLY A 56 -9.66 -10.88 -5.50
C GLY A 56 -9.57 -9.48 -4.90
N ILE A 57 -9.55 -9.42 -3.56
CA ILE A 57 -8.78 -8.41 -2.80
C ILE A 57 -7.56 -8.05 -3.64
N ALA A 58 -7.50 -6.82 -4.15
CA ALA A 58 -6.59 -6.43 -5.23
C ALA A 58 -5.18 -6.99 -4.96
N GLU A 59 -4.67 -7.83 -5.88
CA GLU A 59 -3.50 -8.68 -5.64
C GLU A 59 -2.38 -7.86 -4.98
N MET A 60 -2.18 -8.11 -3.67
CA MET A 60 -1.47 -7.17 -2.82
C MET A 60 -0.01 -7.08 -3.24
N GLU A 61 0.34 -5.92 -3.78
CA GLU A 61 1.71 -5.49 -4.10
C GLU A 61 2.50 -6.51 -4.93
N ALA A 62 2.52 -6.33 -6.25
CA ALA A 62 3.62 -6.82 -7.07
C ALA A 62 4.92 -6.10 -6.68
N LYS A 63 5.53 -6.51 -5.56
CA LYS A 63 6.78 -5.98 -5.02
C LYS A 63 7.87 -6.16 -6.05
N PHE A 64 8.54 -5.08 -6.41
CA PHE A 64 9.55 -5.10 -7.45
C PHE A 64 10.86 -5.66 -6.91
N PHE A 65 11.25 -5.22 -5.71
CA PHE A 65 12.42 -5.72 -5.03
C PHE A 65 12.19 -7.09 -4.40
N THR A 66 13.19 -7.97 -4.53
CA THR A 66 13.28 -9.18 -3.72
C THR A 66 13.35 -8.83 -2.23
N PRO A 67 12.97 -9.71 -1.29
CA PRO A 67 13.03 -9.43 0.15
C PRO A 67 14.41 -8.96 0.65
N VAL A 68 15.49 -9.44 0.02
CA VAL A 68 16.87 -9.07 0.36
C VAL A 68 17.22 -7.67 -0.17
N GLN A 69 16.79 -7.33 -1.39
CA GLN A 69 16.95 -5.99 -1.95
C GLN A 69 16.10 -4.98 -1.17
N LEU A 70 14.86 -5.32 -0.82
CA LEU A 70 13.96 -4.45 -0.05
C LEU A 70 14.49 -4.17 1.36
N ALA A 71 15.07 -5.18 2.04
CA ALA A 71 15.72 -4.99 3.33
C ALA A 71 17.00 -4.12 3.22
N THR A 72 17.80 -4.34 2.16
CA THR A 72 18.99 -3.52 1.85
C THR A 72 18.60 -2.07 1.59
N PHE A 73 17.56 -1.85 0.80
CA PHE A 73 17.04 -0.53 0.45
C PHE A 73 16.39 0.17 1.64
N THR A 74 15.65 -0.54 2.48
CA THR A 74 15.12 0.00 3.75
C THR A 74 16.24 0.51 4.64
N ARG A 75 17.34 -0.25 4.79
CA ARG A 75 18.52 0.21 5.54
C ARG A 75 19.24 1.38 4.87
N LEU A 76 19.27 1.44 3.54
CA LEU A 76 19.80 2.57 2.77
C LEU A 76 18.99 3.86 3.02
N CYS A 77 17.66 3.77 3.01
CA CYS A 77 16.76 4.89 3.31
C CYS A 77 16.96 5.44 4.72
N ASP A 78 17.04 4.55 5.71
CA ASP A 78 17.31 4.88 7.12
C ASP A 78 18.66 5.59 7.30
N LEU A 79 19.70 5.15 6.57
CA LEU A 79 21.04 5.74 6.64
C LEU A 79 21.14 7.10 5.95
N LEU A 80 20.55 7.24 4.75
CA LEU A 80 20.66 8.47 3.96
C LEU A 80 19.77 9.60 4.47
N LEU A 81 18.62 9.27 5.07
CA LEU A 81 17.70 10.27 5.60
C LEU A 81 17.04 9.81 6.92
N PRO A 82 17.82 9.76 8.02
CA PRO A 82 17.30 9.48 9.35
C PRO A 82 16.38 10.62 9.84
N PRO A 83 15.55 10.39 10.87
CA PRO A 83 14.76 11.45 11.51
C PRO A 83 15.65 12.55 12.10
N LEU A 84 15.27 13.82 11.92
CA LEU A 84 16.05 14.98 12.35
C LEU A 84 15.18 15.96 13.16
N GLY A 85 15.29 15.88 14.48
CA GLY A 85 14.49 16.71 15.39
C GLY A 85 13.00 16.40 15.28
N SER A 86 12.20 17.39 14.87
CA SER A 86 10.77 17.23 14.59
C SER A 86 10.47 16.71 13.17
N LYS A 87 11.47 16.59 12.29
CA LYS A 87 11.26 16.16 10.89
C LYS A 87 11.35 14.63 10.78
N PRO A 88 10.37 13.97 10.13
CA PRO A 88 10.33 12.53 10.03
C PRO A 88 11.41 12.00 9.08
N GLY A 89 11.95 10.82 9.37
CA GLY A 89 12.91 10.12 8.50
C GLY A 89 12.21 9.31 7.39
N ALA A 90 12.98 8.82 6.43
CA ALA A 90 12.46 8.08 5.27
C ALA A 90 11.62 6.85 5.65
N ILE A 91 11.95 6.17 6.75
CA ILE A 91 11.18 5.03 7.27
C ILE A 91 9.79 5.47 7.76
N GLN A 92 9.72 6.57 8.51
CA GLN A 92 8.47 7.12 9.05
C GLN A 92 7.57 7.67 7.92
N ALA A 93 8.18 8.20 6.86
CA ALA A 93 7.51 8.64 5.65
C ALA A 93 7.02 7.50 4.73
N GLY A 94 7.29 6.22 5.04
CA GLY A 94 6.91 5.09 4.18
C GLY A 94 7.68 5.00 2.85
N THR A 95 8.75 5.79 2.70
CA THR A 95 9.52 5.94 1.46
C THR A 95 10.02 4.63 0.83
N PRO A 96 10.49 3.61 1.60
CA PRO A 96 10.91 2.34 1.00
C PRO A 96 9.82 1.61 0.20
N MET A 97 8.57 1.62 0.67
CA MET A 97 7.46 0.95 -0.03
C MET A 97 6.97 1.77 -1.23
N PHE A 98 6.88 3.09 -1.08
CA PHE A 98 6.53 3.99 -2.17
C PHE A 98 7.52 3.89 -3.34
N LEU A 99 8.82 3.87 -3.04
CA LEU A 99 9.84 3.73 -4.08
C LEU A 99 9.88 2.32 -4.68
N ASP A 100 9.65 1.24 -3.93
CA ASP A 100 9.47 -0.11 -4.52
C ASP A 100 8.36 -0.12 -5.59
N PHE A 101 7.18 0.43 -5.27
CA PHE A 101 6.08 0.58 -6.22
C PHE A 101 6.45 1.46 -7.43
N LEU A 102 6.98 2.66 -7.18
CA LEU A 102 7.32 3.63 -8.23
C LEU A 102 8.40 3.09 -9.19
N ILE A 103 9.42 2.43 -8.66
CA ILE A 103 10.50 1.83 -9.43
C ILE A 103 9.97 0.61 -10.20
N GLY A 104 9.10 -0.21 -9.60
CA GLY A 104 8.43 -1.32 -10.30
C GLY A 104 7.68 -0.92 -11.56
N LYS A 105 7.09 0.29 -11.55
CA LYS A 105 6.40 0.91 -12.71
C LYS A 105 7.29 1.78 -13.59
N SER A 106 8.55 2.00 -13.23
CA SER A 106 9.50 2.83 -13.98
C SER A 106 10.06 2.12 -15.23
N PRO A 107 10.65 2.88 -16.18
CA PRO A 107 11.32 2.30 -17.35
C PRO A 107 12.41 1.29 -16.98
N GLU A 108 12.68 0.33 -17.87
CA GLU A 108 13.58 -0.79 -17.62
C GLU A 108 15.00 -0.37 -17.19
N ALA A 109 15.53 0.72 -17.76
CA ALA A 109 16.82 1.28 -17.37
C ALA A 109 16.87 1.66 -15.87
N ARG A 110 15.84 2.34 -15.35
CA ARG A 110 15.74 2.75 -13.94
C ARG A 110 15.59 1.54 -13.02
N ARG A 111 14.80 0.55 -13.42
CA ARG A 111 14.67 -0.74 -12.72
C ARG A 111 16.03 -1.45 -12.58
N LYS A 112 16.81 -1.50 -13.67
CA LYS A 112 18.16 -2.10 -13.70
C LYS A 112 19.18 -1.36 -12.84
N VAL A 113 19.17 -0.03 -12.83
CA VAL A 113 20.02 0.78 -11.95
C VAL A 113 19.76 0.41 -10.48
N TYR A 114 18.49 0.33 -10.09
CA TYR A 114 18.11 0.01 -8.71
C TYR A 114 18.41 -1.43 -8.31
N SER A 115 18.03 -2.44 -9.12
CA SER A 115 18.30 -3.83 -8.77
C SER A 115 19.81 -4.12 -8.72
N GLY A 116 20.56 -3.64 -9.72
CA GLY A 116 22.02 -3.80 -9.77
C GLY A 116 22.74 -3.08 -8.63
N GLY A 117 22.33 -1.85 -8.30
CA GLY A 117 22.90 -1.07 -7.20
C GLY A 117 22.68 -1.70 -5.82
N LEU A 118 21.48 -2.22 -5.56
CA LEU A 118 21.17 -2.91 -4.30
C LEU A 118 21.88 -4.26 -4.16
N ASP A 119 21.97 -5.03 -5.26
CA ASP A 119 22.71 -6.29 -5.27
C ASP A 119 24.22 -6.06 -5.06
N TRP A 120 24.79 -5.04 -5.71
CA TRP A 120 26.17 -4.60 -5.49
C TRP A 120 26.40 -4.21 -4.02
N LEU A 121 25.57 -3.33 -3.45
CA LEU A 121 25.74 -2.84 -2.08
C LEU A 121 25.71 -3.99 -1.05
N ASN A 122 24.79 -4.95 -1.24
CA ASN A 122 24.70 -6.15 -0.41
C ASN A 122 25.87 -7.12 -0.63
N ALA A 123 26.40 -7.23 -1.85
CA ALA A 123 27.60 -8.02 -2.14
C ALA A 123 28.86 -7.39 -1.49
N GLN A 124 29.00 -6.07 -1.54
CA GLN A 124 30.11 -5.34 -0.90
C GLN A 124 30.09 -5.53 0.62
N ALA A 125 28.92 -5.39 1.25
CA ALA A 125 28.73 -5.67 2.68
C ALA A 125 29.16 -7.09 3.07
N LYS A 126 28.75 -8.10 2.28
CA LYS A 126 29.16 -9.50 2.49
C LYS A 126 30.64 -9.74 2.22
N SER A 127 31.26 -8.97 1.33
CA SER A 127 32.70 -9.04 1.08
C SER A 127 33.50 -8.54 2.29
N GLU A 128 33.24 -7.30 2.72
CA GLU A 128 34.01 -6.63 3.76
C GLU A 128 33.71 -7.15 5.18
N TYR A 129 32.42 -7.30 5.52
CA TYR A 129 31.97 -7.56 6.90
C TYR A 129 31.35 -8.95 7.12
N LYS A 130 31.25 -9.77 6.06
CA LYS A 130 30.61 -11.10 6.07
C LYS A 130 29.14 -11.09 6.52
N GLN A 131 28.48 -9.94 6.43
CA GLN A 131 27.08 -9.72 6.81
C GLN A 131 26.32 -9.05 5.65
N PRO A 132 25.01 -9.27 5.50
CA PRO A 132 24.20 -8.54 4.52
C PRO A 132 24.11 -7.06 4.92
N PHE A 133 24.00 -6.15 3.95
CA PHE A 133 24.02 -4.70 4.22
C PHE A 133 22.94 -4.27 5.24
N ALA A 134 21.75 -4.89 5.17
CA ALA A 134 20.64 -4.64 6.08
C ALA A 134 20.95 -4.93 7.58
N GLN A 135 21.99 -5.70 7.89
CA GLN A 135 22.40 -6.05 9.26
C GLN A 135 23.64 -5.27 9.75
N LEU A 136 24.25 -4.44 8.90
CA LEU A 136 25.41 -3.64 9.29
C LEU A 136 25.04 -2.56 10.30
N ASN A 137 25.91 -2.38 11.29
CA ASN A 137 25.82 -1.22 12.18
C ASN A 137 26.07 0.08 11.40
N THR A 138 25.63 1.21 11.95
CA THR A 138 25.66 2.51 11.24
C THR A 138 27.07 2.88 10.81
N THR A 139 28.08 2.70 11.66
CA THR A 139 29.50 2.97 11.34
C THR A 139 30.02 2.15 10.16
N GLN A 140 29.64 0.87 10.05
CA GLN A 140 30.01 0.00 8.93
C GLN A 140 29.28 0.39 7.64
N ALA A 141 27.99 0.72 7.73
CA ALA A 141 27.19 1.16 6.58
C ALA A 141 27.71 2.51 6.04
N ASP A 142 27.99 3.47 6.92
CA ASP A 142 28.60 4.76 6.60
C ASP A 142 29.96 4.58 5.89
N ALA A 143 30.81 3.68 6.41
CA ALA A 143 32.11 3.40 5.81
C ALA A 143 32.03 2.86 4.38
N LEU A 144 30.98 2.08 4.05
CA LEU A 144 30.74 1.59 2.69
C LEU A 144 30.20 2.67 1.75
N ILE A 145 29.33 3.55 2.24
CA ILE A 145 28.60 4.51 1.39
C ILE A 145 29.35 5.82 1.20
N LYS A 146 30.06 6.29 2.23
CA LYS A 146 30.79 7.57 2.22
C LYS A 146 31.75 7.77 1.03
N PRO A 147 32.48 6.76 0.50
CA PRO A 147 33.31 6.93 -0.70
C PRO A 147 32.52 7.27 -1.97
N TRP A 148 31.25 6.86 -2.05
CA TRP A 148 30.38 7.02 -3.22
C TRP A 148 29.44 8.22 -3.13
N LEU A 149 29.30 8.83 -1.94
CA LEU A 149 28.58 10.08 -1.74
C LEU A 149 29.33 11.26 -2.37
N ARG A 150 29.06 11.51 -3.65
CA ARG A 150 29.45 12.75 -4.33
C ARG A 150 28.49 13.85 -3.86
N THR A 151 29.00 14.88 -3.19
CA THR A 151 28.17 15.99 -2.70
C THR A 151 27.68 16.86 -3.85
N TRP A 152 26.36 16.87 -4.07
CA TRP A 152 25.58 17.84 -4.86
C TRP A 152 26.30 18.41 -6.10
N MET A 153 26.39 17.60 -7.16
CA MET A 153 26.93 18.01 -8.45
C MET A 153 25.78 18.30 -9.43
N THR A 154 25.32 19.55 -9.49
CA THR A 154 24.24 19.98 -10.40
C THR A 154 24.63 19.87 -11.88
N ASP A 155 25.90 20.13 -12.19
CA ASP A 155 26.37 20.30 -13.58
C ASP A 155 27.13 19.07 -14.13
N HIS A 156 27.56 18.16 -13.25
CA HIS A 156 28.43 17.03 -13.58
C HIS A 156 28.00 15.76 -12.83
N PRO A 157 27.00 15.00 -13.32
CA PRO A 157 26.64 13.73 -12.71
C PRO A 157 27.82 12.74 -12.77
N PRO A 158 27.99 11.87 -11.76
CA PRO A 158 29.09 10.91 -11.73
C PRO A 158 28.96 9.88 -12.88
N THR A 159 30.07 9.58 -13.54
CA THR A 159 30.15 8.55 -14.59
C THR A 159 30.39 7.14 -14.04
N GLU A 160 30.76 7.03 -12.77
CA GLU A 160 30.97 5.76 -12.06
C GLU A 160 29.62 5.15 -11.67
N LEU A 161 29.29 3.96 -12.16
CA LEU A 161 27.98 3.29 -11.98
C LEU A 161 27.49 3.27 -10.52
N HIS A 162 28.38 2.99 -9.56
CA HIS A 162 28.02 2.92 -8.14
C HIS A 162 27.76 4.30 -7.53
N ALA A 163 28.53 5.32 -7.93
CA ALA A 163 28.32 6.69 -7.47
C ALA A 163 27.04 7.28 -8.08
N ASP A 164 26.73 6.95 -9.34
CA ASP A 164 25.48 7.33 -10.01
C ASP A 164 24.26 6.69 -9.31
N PHE A 165 24.31 5.38 -9.02
CA PHE A 165 23.26 4.72 -8.24
C PHE A 165 23.05 5.39 -6.87
N ILE A 166 24.12 5.67 -6.12
CA ILE A 166 24.01 6.33 -4.80
C ILE A 166 23.47 7.76 -4.92
N ASN A 167 23.84 8.51 -5.97
CA ASN A 167 23.33 9.85 -6.23
C ASN A 167 21.82 9.83 -6.56
N ILE A 168 21.41 8.98 -7.50
CA ILE A 168 20.00 8.79 -7.89
C ILE A 168 19.17 8.34 -6.69
N ALA A 169 19.65 7.35 -5.93
CA ALA A 169 18.95 6.84 -4.76
C ALA A 169 18.79 7.92 -3.68
N HIS A 170 19.83 8.72 -3.43
CA HIS A 170 19.76 9.80 -2.45
C HIS A 170 18.77 10.90 -2.86
N GLU A 171 18.76 11.32 -4.13
CA GLU A 171 17.80 12.29 -4.66
C GLU A 171 16.35 11.77 -4.56
N ASP A 172 16.10 10.53 -4.99
CA ASP A 172 14.79 9.89 -4.94
C ASP A 172 14.27 9.72 -3.51
N ILE A 173 15.12 9.22 -2.59
CA ILE A 173 14.77 9.05 -1.17
C ILE A 173 14.43 10.39 -0.54
N ARG A 174 15.24 11.42 -0.81
CA ARG A 174 15.02 12.78 -0.28
C ARG A 174 13.72 13.38 -0.81
N THR A 175 13.48 13.27 -2.12
CA THR A 175 12.28 13.81 -2.77
C THR A 175 11.02 13.09 -2.31
N ALA A 176 11.04 11.76 -2.26
CA ALA A 176 9.93 10.96 -1.76
C ALA A 176 9.64 11.24 -0.28
N THR A 177 10.65 11.37 0.58
CA THR A 177 10.44 11.66 2.01
C THR A 177 9.84 13.06 2.22
N MET A 178 10.38 14.08 1.55
CA MET A 178 9.92 15.46 1.71
C MET A 178 8.52 15.71 1.12
N ASN A 179 8.12 14.94 0.11
CA ASN A 179 6.79 15.03 -0.50
C ASN A 179 5.77 14.03 0.12
N SER A 180 6.09 13.46 1.29
CA SER A 180 5.20 12.52 1.98
C SER A 180 4.21 13.24 2.92
N LYS A 181 3.05 12.62 3.16
CA LYS A 181 2.07 13.14 4.12
C LYS A 181 2.65 13.43 5.50
N VAL A 182 3.46 12.51 6.03
CA VAL A 182 4.00 12.62 7.40
C VAL A 182 4.95 13.83 7.52
N TRP A 183 5.65 14.18 6.43
CA TRP A 183 6.51 15.36 6.37
C TRP A 183 5.70 16.66 6.27
N ASP A 184 4.62 16.67 5.49
CA ASP A 184 3.65 17.79 5.40
C ASP A 184 2.98 18.05 6.77
N ASP A 185 2.44 17.00 7.41
CA ASP A 185 1.82 17.06 8.74
C ASP A 185 2.80 17.58 9.82
N ALA A 186 4.07 17.16 9.76
CA ALA A 186 5.12 17.65 10.66
C ALA A 186 5.52 19.11 10.38
N GLY A 187 5.45 19.56 9.13
CA GLY A 187 5.65 20.95 8.72
C GLY A 187 4.53 21.86 9.24
N ALA A 188 3.27 21.44 9.06
CA ALA A 188 2.09 22.14 9.58
C ALA A 188 2.11 22.24 11.12
N ALA A 189 2.43 21.14 11.81
CA ALA A 189 2.60 21.14 13.28
C ALA A 189 3.73 22.07 13.76
N ALA A 190 4.72 22.38 12.92
CA ALA A 190 5.79 23.33 13.19
C ALA A 190 5.50 24.76 12.71
N GLY A 191 4.30 25.05 12.18
CA GLY A 191 3.90 26.36 11.65
C GLY A 191 4.61 26.74 10.33
N GLN A 192 5.05 25.75 9.54
CA GLN A 192 5.78 25.93 8.29
C GLN A 192 4.90 25.66 7.05
N ASP A 193 3.72 26.29 6.99
CA ASP A 193 2.67 26.07 5.96
C ASP A 193 3.06 26.38 4.50
N TRP A 194 4.25 26.93 4.26
CA TRP A 194 4.62 27.56 2.98
C TRP A 194 5.33 26.64 1.97
N VAL A 195 5.58 25.37 2.29
CA VAL A 195 6.47 24.49 1.49
C VAL A 195 5.73 23.57 0.52
N THR A 196 4.56 23.03 0.92
CA THR A 196 3.89 21.92 0.21
C THR A 196 2.41 22.16 -0.09
N GLY A 197 1.75 23.11 0.59
CA GLY A 197 0.36 23.49 0.30
C GLY A 197 -0.67 22.34 0.41
N GLY A 198 -0.37 21.29 1.19
CA GLY A 198 -1.19 20.09 1.31
C GLY A 198 -1.09 19.11 0.12
N LEU A 199 -0.11 19.27 -0.78
CA LEU A 199 0.14 18.34 -1.89
C LEU A 199 1.27 17.38 -1.53
N TYR A 200 0.90 16.14 -1.22
CA TYR A 200 1.80 15.02 -0.95
C TYR A 200 1.39 13.77 -1.73
N TRP A 201 2.28 12.79 -1.85
CA TRP A 201 1.88 11.46 -2.30
C TRP A 201 1.24 10.67 -1.15
N SER A 202 0.26 9.85 -1.50
CA SER A 202 -0.37 8.85 -0.62
C SER A 202 -0.49 7.54 -1.40
N PRO A 203 -0.39 6.37 -0.75
CA PRO A 203 -0.88 5.14 -1.34
C PRO A 203 -2.34 5.31 -1.76
N ILE A 204 -2.73 4.64 -2.86
CA ILE A 204 -4.13 4.51 -3.25
C ILE A 204 -4.74 3.45 -2.33
N GLU A 205 -5.12 3.86 -1.12
CA GLU A 205 -5.97 3.03 -0.28
C GLU A 205 -7.32 2.84 -1.00
N PRO A 206 -7.87 1.60 -1.09
CA PRO A 206 -9.31 1.47 -1.24
C PRO A 206 -9.96 2.10 0.01
N ASP A 207 -11.04 2.87 -0.14
CA ASP A 207 -11.68 3.72 0.89
C ASP A 207 -12.12 2.98 2.19
N MET A 208 -11.17 2.49 2.99
CA MET A 208 -11.44 1.87 4.30
C MET A 208 -11.70 2.93 5.37
N ALA A 209 -11.13 4.13 5.22
CA ALA A 209 -11.41 5.29 6.07
C ALA A 209 -12.85 5.84 5.88
N GLY A 210 -13.49 5.58 4.73
CA GLY A 210 -14.84 6.04 4.40
C GLY A 210 -15.96 5.45 5.27
N LEU A 211 -15.67 4.41 6.07
CA LEU A 211 -16.64 3.77 6.97
C LEU A 211 -16.67 4.38 8.38
N GLY A 212 -15.70 5.24 8.74
CA GLY A 212 -15.61 5.86 10.07
C GLY A 212 -15.63 7.39 10.06
N ALA A 213 -15.21 8.02 8.97
CA ALA A 213 -15.24 9.48 8.84
C ALA A 213 -16.65 9.95 8.46
N THR A 214 -17.37 10.54 9.41
CA THR A 214 -18.48 11.46 9.10
C THR A 214 -17.91 12.63 8.30
N SER A 215 -18.04 12.57 6.98
CA SER A 215 -17.47 13.55 6.04
C SER A 215 -18.23 14.87 6.10
N THR A 216 -17.88 15.72 7.06
CA THR A 216 -18.46 17.06 7.24
C THR A 216 -17.87 18.12 6.31
N HIS A 217 -16.86 17.77 5.49
CA HIS A 217 -16.30 18.70 4.51
C HIS A 217 -15.74 18.00 3.26
N LEU A 218 -16.63 17.51 2.39
CA LEU A 218 -16.25 17.17 1.01
C LEU A 218 -15.81 18.45 0.27
N PRO A 219 -14.72 18.43 -0.52
CA PRO A 219 -14.31 19.58 -1.30
C PRO A 219 -15.38 19.89 -2.38
N PRO A 220 -15.58 21.16 -2.76
CA PRO A 220 -16.75 21.58 -3.54
C PRO A 220 -16.83 21.00 -4.96
N HIS A 221 -15.72 20.48 -5.51
CA HIS A 221 -15.70 19.78 -6.80
C HIS A 221 -16.13 18.30 -6.71
N VAL A 222 -16.29 17.75 -5.49
CA VAL A 222 -16.79 16.39 -5.21
C VAL A 222 -18.22 16.42 -4.65
N MET A 223 -18.71 17.58 -4.20
CA MET A 223 -20.10 17.73 -3.75
C MET A 223 -21.07 17.59 -4.93
N ALA A 224 -21.93 16.57 -4.87
CA ALA A 224 -23.01 16.40 -5.84
C ALA A 224 -23.96 17.61 -5.82
N VAL A 225 -24.25 18.18 -6.99
CA VAL A 225 -25.20 19.29 -7.14
C VAL A 225 -26.57 18.85 -6.59
N PRO A 226 -27.20 19.61 -5.67
CA PRO A 226 -28.50 19.24 -5.13
C PRO A 226 -29.55 19.16 -6.25
N LYS A 227 -30.35 18.09 -6.22
CA LYS A 227 -31.35 17.78 -7.24
C LYS A 227 -32.27 18.98 -7.48
N ALA A 228 -32.21 19.56 -8.69
CA ALA A 228 -33.03 20.71 -9.06
C ALA A 228 -34.52 20.40 -8.88
N ALA A 229 -35.25 21.28 -8.20
CA ALA A 229 -36.66 21.09 -7.81
C ALA A 229 -37.66 21.31 -8.97
N HIS A 230 -37.22 21.19 -10.22
CA HIS A 230 -38.04 21.47 -11.39
C HIS A 230 -38.72 20.19 -11.89
N SER A 231 -40.05 20.17 -11.81
CA SER A 231 -40.85 19.13 -12.45
C SER A 231 -40.68 19.20 -13.96
N MET A 232 -40.34 18.08 -14.61
CA MET A 232 -40.27 18.03 -16.08
C MET A 232 -41.68 18.21 -16.67
N PRO A 233 -41.89 19.14 -17.63
CA PRO A 233 -43.18 19.28 -18.29
C PRO A 233 -43.46 18.06 -19.18
N SER A 234 -44.61 17.41 -18.98
CA SER A 234 -45.06 16.30 -19.81
C SER A 234 -45.64 16.83 -21.12
N TYR A 235 -45.02 16.51 -22.25
CA TYR A 235 -45.62 16.72 -23.57
C TYR A 235 -46.47 15.50 -23.95
N PRO A 236 -47.72 15.70 -24.45
CA PRO A 236 -48.51 14.61 -25.00
C PRO A 236 -47.87 14.08 -26.29
N ARG A 237 -48.04 12.78 -26.54
CA ARG A 237 -47.71 12.14 -27.83
C ARG A 237 -48.80 12.38 -28.86
#